data_AF-A0A0T5ZXP7-F1
#
_entry.id   AF-A0A0T5ZXP7-F1
#
_cell.length_a   1.000
_cell.length_b   1.000
_cell.length_c   1.000
_cell.angle_alpha   90.00
_cell.angle_beta   90.00
_cell.angle_gamma   90.00
#
_symmetry.space_group_name_H-M   'P 1'
#
loop_
_entity.id
_entity.type
_entity.pdbx_description
1 polymer ?
#
loop_
_entity_poly.entity_id
_entity_poly.type
_entity_poly.pdbx_seq_one_letter_code
_entity_poly.pdbx_strand_id
1 'polypeptide(L)'
;MYYRPRGKYAINRKRLRLSQSWKTLGRDDRNELVNLLKVLGITIAVIAALYFVGIKGLTYIGGFWNLFTGETGPTIGDEMAPPPPTFNPVSPYTKNSTVAITGFAEPAAEITLYINGIEKSKATTEAGGTFSFSGVVLPTEGKNVITATATDRASNISQKSAELIVTLDKKPPTLTITKPKDGQAFSGTDTQIHVEGKTEAGTTVKVNEIQATVLADGIFKSTLVAKEGDNKITVVATDKAGNEKKVELSITYSP
;
A
#
# COMPACT_ATOMS: atom_id res chain seq x y z
N MET A 1 -30.76 91.34 31.57
CA MET A 1 -32.16 91.12 31.13
C MET A 1 -32.27 91.72 29.73
N TYR A 2 -32.47 91.01 28.63
CA TYR A 2 -33.47 89.97 28.36
C TYR A 2 -32.96 88.91 27.34
N TYR A 3 -33.70 87.80 27.30
CA TYR A 3 -33.40 86.48 26.73
C TYR A 3 -34.16 86.25 25.40
N ARG A 4 -33.67 85.29 24.59
CA ARG A 4 -34.35 84.47 23.52
C ARG A 4 -34.21 84.88 22.03
N PRO A 5 -34.38 83.96 21.04
CA PRO A 5 -33.50 82.82 20.71
C PRO A 5 -33.39 82.54 19.18
N ARG A 6 -32.75 81.40 18.84
CA ARG A 6 -32.50 80.76 17.52
C ARG A 6 -33.67 80.66 16.52
N GLY A 7 -33.31 80.64 15.23
CA GLY A 7 -34.01 80.01 14.10
C GLY A 7 -33.62 80.66 12.77
N LYS A 8 -33.43 80.01 11.61
CA LYS A 8 -33.60 78.64 11.11
C LYS A 8 -32.70 78.48 9.87
N TYR A 9 -32.17 77.29 9.63
CA TYR A 9 -31.62 76.89 8.34
C TYR A 9 -32.73 76.83 7.29
N ALA A 10 -32.53 77.46 6.13
CA ALA A 10 -33.36 77.28 4.95
C ALA A 10 -32.49 76.76 3.80
N ILE A 11 -32.33 75.44 3.70
CA ILE A 11 -31.78 74.80 2.51
C ILE A 11 -32.91 74.75 1.48
N ASN A 12 -32.82 75.63 0.48
CA ASN A 12 -33.76 75.73 -0.62
C ASN A 12 -33.57 74.52 -1.57
N ARG A 13 -34.25 73.40 -1.28
CA ARG A 13 -34.31 72.25 -2.19
C ARG A 13 -35.22 72.59 -3.36
N LYS A 14 -34.64 73.02 -4.48
CA LYS A 14 -35.35 73.07 -5.77
C LYS A 14 -35.86 71.66 -6.10
N ARG A 15 -37.16 71.43 -5.93
CA ARG A 15 -37.85 70.22 -6.41
C ARG A 15 -37.89 70.29 -7.94
N LEU A 16 -37.14 69.43 -8.62
CA LEU A 16 -37.30 69.20 -10.05
C LEU A 16 -38.69 68.60 -10.31
N ARG A 17 -39.58 69.38 -10.95
CA ARG A 17 -40.91 68.94 -11.40
C ARG A 17 -40.75 68.24 -12.75
N LEU A 18 -40.83 66.91 -12.76
CA LEU A 18 -40.73 66.04 -13.94
C LEU A 18 -41.96 66.07 -14.88
N SER A 19 -42.74 67.16 -14.91
CA SER A 19 -43.97 67.25 -15.72
C SER A 19 -44.03 68.47 -16.63
N GLN A 20 -42.90 69.07 -16.99
CA GLN A 20 -42.88 70.10 -18.03
C GLN A 20 -42.87 69.44 -19.42
N SER A 21 -43.85 69.83 -20.25
CA SER A 21 -43.95 69.41 -21.64
C SER A 21 -42.74 69.93 -22.43
N TRP A 22 -42.13 69.06 -23.24
CA TRP A 22 -40.94 69.32 -24.07
C TRP A 22 -41.04 70.59 -24.94
N LYS A 23 -42.26 71.09 -25.18
CA LYS A 23 -42.53 72.27 -26.00
C LYS A 23 -42.29 73.62 -25.30
N THR A 24 -42.16 73.68 -23.97
CA THR A 24 -42.08 74.97 -23.23
C THR A 24 -40.71 75.30 -22.63
N LEU A 25 -39.67 74.53 -22.95
CA LEU A 25 -38.31 74.74 -22.42
C LEU A 25 -37.56 75.80 -23.25
N GLY A 26 -36.90 76.74 -22.55
CA GLY A 26 -36.02 77.75 -23.14
C GLY A 26 -34.81 77.10 -23.83
N ARG A 27 -34.14 77.84 -24.72
CA ARG A 27 -32.96 77.33 -25.47
C ARG A 27 -31.89 76.75 -24.54
N ASP A 28 -31.67 77.39 -23.40
CA ASP A 28 -30.68 76.99 -22.41
C ASP A 28 -31.11 75.70 -21.67
N ASP A 29 -32.37 75.58 -21.27
CA ASP A 29 -32.90 74.38 -20.62
C ASP A 29 -32.90 73.15 -21.55
N ARG A 30 -33.10 73.36 -22.86
CA ARG A 30 -32.98 72.29 -23.87
C ARG A 30 -31.53 71.81 -24.01
N ASN A 31 -30.57 72.73 -23.95
CA ASN A 31 -29.15 72.38 -23.99
C ASN A 31 -28.72 71.64 -22.71
N GLU A 32 -29.22 72.06 -21.54
CA GLU A 32 -29.00 71.32 -20.28
C GLU A 32 -29.62 69.92 -20.35
N LEU A 33 -30.87 69.77 -20.81
CA LEU A 33 -31.51 68.46 -20.97
C LEU A 33 -30.77 67.56 -21.96
N VAL A 34 -30.32 68.09 -23.10
CA VAL A 34 -29.54 67.33 -24.09
C VAL A 34 -28.20 66.90 -23.49
N ASN A 35 -27.52 67.76 -22.73
CA ASN A 35 -26.29 67.38 -22.03
C ASN A 35 -26.54 66.34 -20.94
N LEU A 36 -27.66 66.43 -20.22
CA LEU A 36 -28.05 65.46 -19.19
C LEU A 36 -28.33 64.07 -19.81
N LEU A 37 -29.03 64.03 -20.95
CA LEU A 37 -29.25 62.79 -21.71
C LEU A 37 -27.95 62.20 -22.27
N LYS A 38 -27.01 63.04 -22.74
CA LYS A 38 -25.68 62.59 -23.17
C LYS A 38 -24.90 61.96 -22.01
N VAL A 39 -24.87 62.62 -20.84
CA VAL A 39 -24.19 62.08 -19.65
C VAL A 39 -24.84 60.78 -19.21
N LEU A 40 -26.17 60.71 -19.15
CA LEU A 40 -26.89 59.48 -18.79
C LEU A 40 -26.56 58.33 -19.76
N GLY A 41 -26.52 58.61 -21.07
CA GLY A 41 -26.13 57.63 -22.09
C GLY A 41 -24.71 57.12 -21.91
N ILE A 42 -23.75 58.00 -21.60
CA ILE A 42 -22.36 57.62 -21.31
C ILE A 42 -22.31 56.77 -20.03
N THR A 43 -23.03 57.15 -18.97
CA THR A 43 -23.04 56.39 -17.70
C THR A 43 -23.60 54.99 -17.91
N ILE A 44 -24.69 54.85 -18.66
CA ILE A 44 -25.27 53.54 -19.01
C ILE A 44 -24.28 52.74 -19.88
N ALA A 45 -23.60 53.38 -20.84
CA ALA A 45 -22.59 52.72 -21.66
C ALA A 45 -21.36 52.25 -20.85
N VAL A 46 -20.91 53.02 -19.85
CA VAL A 46 -19.83 52.63 -18.93
C VAL A 46 -20.26 51.48 -18.02
N ILE A 47 -21.47 51.51 -17.47
CA ILE A 47 -22.02 50.40 -16.67
C ILE A 47 -22.17 49.14 -17.53
N ALA A 48 -22.68 49.28 -18.76
CA ALA A 48 -22.77 48.18 -19.71
C ALA A 48 -21.37 47.65 -20.07
N ALA A 49 -20.38 48.50 -20.29
CA ALA A 49 -19.00 48.08 -20.54
C ALA A 49 -18.42 47.35 -19.32
N LEU A 50 -18.64 47.82 -18.09
CA LEU A 50 -18.21 47.13 -16.88
C LEU A 50 -18.91 45.77 -16.70
N TYR A 51 -20.19 45.66 -17.07
CA TYR A 51 -20.94 44.41 -17.02
C TYR A 51 -20.50 43.43 -18.12
N PHE A 52 -20.39 43.89 -19.38
CA PHE A 52 -20.09 43.06 -20.54
C PHE A 52 -18.59 42.79 -20.75
N VAL A 53 -17.69 43.66 -20.27
CA VAL A 53 -16.23 43.48 -20.38
C VAL A 53 -15.65 43.04 -19.04
N GLY A 54 -16.08 43.64 -17.92
CA GLY A 54 -15.61 43.27 -16.59
C GLY A 54 -16.10 41.89 -16.16
N ILE A 55 -17.42 41.70 -16.00
CA ILE A 55 -17.99 40.44 -15.47
C ILE A 55 -17.79 39.26 -16.42
N LYS A 56 -18.01 39.44 -17.73
CA LYS A 56 -17.71 38.38 -18.71
C LYS A 56 -16.20 38.16 -18.92
N GLY A 57 -15.36 39.17 -18.76
CA GLY A 57 -13.89 38.98 -18.84
C GLY A 57 -13.36 38.09 -17.72
N LEU A 58 -13.94 38.23 -16.52
CA LEU A 58 -13.60 37.45 -15.34
C LEU A 58 -13.89 35.94 -15.50
N THR A 59 -14.81 35.55 -16.39
CA THR A 59 -15.06 34.13 -16.68
C THR A 59 -14.03 33.51 -17.64
N TYR A 60 -13.20 34.30 -18.31
CA TYR A 60 -12.15 33.81 -19.23
C TYR A 60 -10.74 33.81 -18.63
N ILE A 61 -10.55 34.38 -17.44
CA ILE A 61 -9.28 34.30 -16.72
C ILE A 61 -9.27 32.98 -15.95
N GLY A 62 -8.56 31.99 -16.48
CA GLY A 62 -8.31 30.72 -15.78
C GLY A 62 -7.74 30.98 -14.38
N GLY A 63 -8.43 30.50 -13.35
CA GLY A 63 -8.00 30.66 -11.95
C GLY A 63 -8.43 31.95 -11.25
N PHE A 64 -9.15 32.87 -11.90
CA PHE A 64 -9.64 34.08 -11.22
C PHE A 64 -10.63 33.77 -10.08
N TRP A 65 -11.43 32.70 -10.21
CA TRP A 65 -12.33 32.23 -9.15
C TRP A 65 -11.61 31.55 -7.97
N ASN A 66 -10.34 31.15 -8.13
CA ASN A 66 -9.55 30.52 -7.06
C ASN A 66 -9.21 31.50 -5.92
N LEU A 67 -9.28 32.82 -6.17
CA LEU A 67 -9.07 33.87 -5.18
C LEU A 67 -10.26 34.09 -4.24
N PHE A 68 -11.44 33.59 -4.56
CA PHE A 68 -12.69 33.91 -3.84
C PHE A 68 -13.45 32.70 -3.30
N THR A 69 -13.16 31.48 -3.77
CA THR A 69 -13.94 30.29 -3.42
C THR A 69 -13.21 29.33 -2.48
N GLY A 70 -11.88 29.45 -2.34
CA GLY A 70 -11.09 28.46 -1.59
C GLY A 70 -11.12 27.05 -2.19
N GLU A 71 -11.84 26.87 -3.31
CA GLU A 71 -11.90 25.63 -4.07
C GLU A 71 -10.90 25.74 -5.22
N THR A 72 -9.91 24.86 -5.18
CA THR A 72 -9.12 24.58 -6.37
C THR A 72 -10.03 23.80 -7.32
N GLY A 73 -10.51 24.46 -8.37
CA GLY A 73 -10.94 23.76 -9.58
C GLY A 73 -9.83 22.78 -10.02
N PRO A 74 -10.17 21.74 -10.82
CA PRO A 74 -9.31 20.58 -11.02
C PRO A 74 -7.89 21.02 -11.36
N THR A 75 -6.99 20.85 -10.40
CA THR A 75 -5.56 20.86 -10.65
C THR A 75 -5.33 19.89 -11.80
N ILE A 76 -4.57 20.30 -12.82
CA ILE A 76 -4.04 19.35 -13.80
C ILE A 76 -3.51 18.16 -13.01
N GLY A 77 -4.01 16.98 -13.35
CA GLY A 77 -3.95 15.78 -12.52
C GLY A 77 -2.52 15.44 -12.12
N ASP A 78 -2.38 14.81 -10.97
CA ASP A 78 -1.11 14.14 -10.64
C ASP A 78 -0.83 13.12 -11.75
N GLU A 79 0.29 13.28 -12.45
CA GLU A 79 0.76 12.38 -13.51
C GLU A 79 1.97 11.56 -13.03
N MET A 80 2.42 11.76 -11.79
CA MET A 80 3.60 11.08 -11.28
C MET A 80 3.21 9.76 -10.64
N ALA A 81 3.73 8.67 -11.22
CA ALA A 81 3.58 7.36 -10.61
C ALA A 81 4.22 7.31 -9.19
N PRO A 82 3.59 6.61 -8.24
CA PRO A 82 4.18 6.43 -6.93
C PRO A 82 5.44 5.56 -6.96
N PRO A 83 6.23 5.53 -5.88
CA PRO A 83 7.31 4.55 -5.73
C PRO A 83 6.79 3.10 -5.79
N PRO A 84 7.63 2.15 -6.24
CA PRO A 84 7.28 0.72 -6.18
C PRO A 84 7.00 0.25 -4.75
N PRO A 85 6.05 -0.69 -4.55
CA PRO A 85 5.85 -1.32 -3.25
C PRO A 85 7.11 -2.03 -2.75
N THR A 86 7.24 -2.13 -1.44
CA THR A 86 8.28 -2.92 -0.76
C THR A 86 7.61 -4.00 0.09
N PHE A 87 8.21 -5.18 0.14
CA PHE A 87 7.72 -6.29 0.97
C PHE A 87 8.52 -6.40 2.27
N ASN A 88 7.83 -6.77 3.34
CA ASN A 88 8.48 -7.29 4.53
C ASN A 88 9.05 -8.69 4.25
N PRO A 89 10.14 -9.08 4.91
CA PRO A 89 10.73 -10.40 4.72
C PRO A 89 9.79 -11.52 5.18
N VAL A 90 9.79 -12.63 4.44
CA VAL A 90 9.10 -13.88 4.79
C VAL A 90 10.09 -15.04 4.75
N SER A 91 9.70 -16.19 5.32
CA SER A 91 10.50 -17.42 5.16
C SER A 91 10.61 -17.78 3.67
N PRO A 92 11.83 -18.02 3.13
CA PRO A 92 12.01 -18.38 1.73
C PRO A 92 11.53 -19.79 1.39
N TYR A 93 11.22 -20.62 2.40
CA TYR A 93 10.67 -21.96 2.25
C TYR A 93 9.44 -22.14 3.14
N THR A 94 8.43 -22.84 2.64
CA THR A 94 7.21 -23.15 3.39
C THR A 94 6.58 -24.42 2.85
N LYS A 95 5.98 -25.23 3.73
CA LYS A 95 5.08 -26.33 3.34
C LYS A 95 3.62 -25.93 3.22
N ASN A 96 3.27 -24.74 3.70
CA ASN A 96 1.93 -24.20 3.62
C ASN A 96 1.72 -23.57 2.24
N SER A 97 0.63 -23.94 1.56
CA SER A 97 0.26 -23.36 0.26
C SER A 97 -0.24 -21.92 0.33
N THR A 98 -0.27 -21.33 1.52
CA THR A 98 -0.67 -19.93 1.73
C THR A 98 0.39 -19.21 2.55
N VAL A 99 0.68 -17.96 2.19
CA VAL A 99 1.60 -17.08 2.91
C VAL A 99 0.96 -15.73 3.17
N ALA A 100 1.26 -15.11 4.32
CA ALA A 100 0.89 -13.73 4.58
C ALA A 100 1.94 -12.82 3.93
N ILE A 101 1.50 -11.87 3.10
CA ILE A 101 2.37 -10.89 2.45
C ILE A 101 2.04 -9.52 3.02
N THR A 102 3.04 -8.84 3.56
CA THR A 102 2.91 -7.48 4.12
C THR A 102 3.99 -6.59 3.55
N GLY A 103 3.80 -5.27 3.64
CA GLY A 103 4.76 -4.33 3.10
C GLY A 103 4.32 -2.89 3.19
N PHE A 104 5.04 -2.02 2.46
CA PHE A 104 4.80 -0.59 2.40
C PHE A 104 4.72 -0.08 0.96
N ALA A 105 3.87 0.90 0.74
CA ALA A 105 3.78 1.69 -0.49
C ALA A 105 3.20 3.08 -0.16
N GLU A 106 2.89 3.87 -1.18
CA GLU A 106 2.24 5.16 -0.97
C GLU A 106 0.91 5.01 -0.19
N PRO A 107 0.63 5.86 0.80
CA PRO A 107 -0.63 5.84 1.55
C PRO A 107 -1.89 5.98 0.67
N ALA A 108 -2.91 5.18 0.99
CA ALA A 108 -4.17 5.09 0.26
C ALA A 108 -4.05 4.71 -1.24
N ALA A 109 -2.91 4.17 -1.68
CA ALA A 109 -2.73 3.53 -2.98
C ALA A 109 -3.33 2.12 -3.03
N GLU A 110 -3.82 1.70 -4.20
CA GLU A 110 -4.22 0.32 -4.48
C GLU A 110 -3.00 -0.52 -4.88
N ILE A 111 -2.74 -1.59 -4.15
CA ILE A 111 -1.70 -2.56 -4.40
C ILE A 111 -2.26 -3.72 -5.21
N THR A 112 -1.66 -4.00 -6.36
CA THR A 112 -1.95 -5.19 -7.16
C THR A 112 -0.82 -6.20 -6.99
N LEU A 113 -1.14 -7.38 -6.47
CA LEU A 113 -0.19 -8.46 -6.21
C LEU A 113 -0.18 -9.46 -7.38
N TYR A 114 1.01 -9.83 -7.83
CA TYR A 114 1.24 -10.79 -8.89
C TYR A 114 2.06 -11.97 -8.36
N ILE A 115 1.70 -13.18 -8.77
CA ILE A 115 2.50 -14.39 -8.54
C ILE A 115 2.81 -15.04 -9.88
N ASN A 116 4.09 -15.28 -10.14
CA ASN A 116 4.58 -15.80 -11.42
C ASN A 116 4.09 -14.96 -12.61
N GLY A 117 4.01 -13.64 -12.41
CA GLY A 117 3.54 -12.66 -13.41
C GLY A 117 2.01 -12.54 -13.56
N ILE A 118 1.23 -13.38 -12.88
CA ILE A 118 -0.25 -13.37 -12.96
C ILE A 118 -0.83 -12.59 -11.78
N GLU A 119 -1.73 -11.66 -12.05
CA GLU A 119 -2.47 -10.93 -11.01
C GLU A 119 -3.28 -11.90 -10.13
N LYS A 120 -3.17 -11.77 -8.81
CA LYS A 120 -3.83 -12.65 -7.84
C LYS A 120 -4.79 -11.93 -6.92
N SER A 121 -4.43 -10.75 -6.44
CA SER A 121 -5.20 -10.05 -5.43
C SER A 121 -4.89 -8.56 -5.44
N LYS A 122 -5.83 -7.78 -4.90
CA LYS A 122 -5.68 -6.35 -4.66
C LYS A 122 -5.94 -6.01 -3.19
N ALA A 123 -5.25 -4.99 -2.69
CA ALA A 123 -5.45 -4.45 -1.35
C ALA A 123 -5.17 -2.95 -1.37
N THR A 124 -5.80 -2.18 -0.50
CA THR A 124 -5.49 -0.75 -0.35
C THR A 124 -4.54 -0.57 0.82
N THR A 125 -3.57 0.33 0.67
CA THR A 125 -2.71 0.73 1.79
C THR A 125 -3.47 1.56 2.81
N GLU A 126 -3.11 1.42 4.08
CA GLU A 126 -3.62 2.25 5.16
C GLU A 126 -3.02 3.65 5.10
N ALA A 127 -3.48 4.56 5.97
CA ALA A 127 -2.96 5.93 6.06
C ALA A 127 -1.45 6.00 6.36
N GLY A 128 -0.87 4.94 6.95
CA GLY A 128 0.56 4.79 7.18
C GLY A 128 1.35 4.18 6.03
N GLY A 129 0.72 3.88 4.88
CA GLY A 129 1.36 3.23 3.72
C GLY A 129 1.52 1.71 3.86
N THR A 130 1.04 1.11 4.94
CA THR A 130 1.08 -0.33 5.18
C THR A 130 0.03 -1.06 4.35
N PHE A 131 0.38 -2.22 3.79
CA PHE A 131 -0.58 -3.15 3.19
C PHE A 131 -0.39 -4.57 3.72
N SER A 132 -1.47 -5.36 3.65
CA SER A 132 -1.47 -6.76 4.05
C SER A 132 -2.38 -7.60 3.16
N PHE A 133 -1.86 -8.73 2.69
CA PHE A 133 -2.62 -9.81 2.07
C PHE A 133 -2.55 -11.03 2.98
N SER A 134 -3.69 -11.41 3.56
CA SER A 134 -3.81 -12.65 4.32
C SER A 134 -4.01 -13.83 3.38
N GLY A 135 -3.25 -14.91 3.59
CA GLY A 135 -3.50 -16.19 2.93
C GLY A 135 -3.26 -16.22 1.42
N VAL A 136 -2.27 -15.50 0.92
CA VAL A 136 -1.88 -15.51 -0.51
C VAL A 136 -1.54 -16.94 -0.94
N VAL A 137 -2.30 -17.50 -1.88
CA VAL A 137 -2.11 -18.87 -2.35
C VAL A 137 -0.92 -18.96 -3.29
N LEU A 138 0.04 -19.83 -2.97
CA LEU A 138 1.18 -20.17 -3.82
C LEU A 138 0.74 -21.25 -4.82
N PRO A 139 0.65 -20.95 -6.13
CA PRO A 139 0.07 -21.85 -7.12
C PRO A 139 1.00 -22.99 -7.54
N THR A 140 2.30 -22.87 -7.29
CA THR A 140 3.31 -23.77 -7.86
C THR A 140 4.12 -24.46 -6.76
N GLU A 141 4.23 -25.79 -6.81
CA GLU A 141 5.23 -26.51 -6.02
C GLU A 141 6.64 -26.11 -6.51
N GLY A 142 7.52 -25.76 -5.58
CA GLY A 142 8.80 -25.13 -5.86
C GLY A 142 8.71 -23.61 -5.85
N LYS A 143 9.50 -22.97 -6.72
CA LYS A 143 9.69 -21.51 -6.73
C LYS A 143 8.42 -20.77 -7.13
N ASN A 144 7.97 -19.83 -6.29
CA ASN A 144 6.96 -18.82 -6.62
C ASN A 144 7.58 -17.43 -6.53
N VAL A 145 7.42 -16.62 -7.57
CA VAL A 145 7.93 -15.25 -7.65
C VAL A 145 6.80 -14.28 -7.41
N ILE A 146 6.89 -13.48 -6.35
CA ILE A 146 5.88 -12.52 -5.93
C ILE A 146 6.37 -11.11 -6.24
N THR A 147 5.54 -10.32 -6.90
CA THR A 147 5.79 -8.89 -7.20
C THR A 147 4.52 -8.08 -6.99
N ALA A 148 4.62 -6.78 -6.79
CA ALA A 148 3.46 -5.90 -6.69
C ALA A 148 3.66 -4.57 -7.42
N THR A 149 2.57 -3.92 -7.79
CA THR A 149 2.52 -2.51 -8.23
C THR A 149 1.60 -1.72 -7.31
N ALA A 150 1.81 -0.41 -7.23
CA ALA A 150 0.92 0.53 -6.55
C ALA A 150 0.25 1.44 -7.57
N THR A 151 -1.03 1.72 -7.36
CA THR A 151 -1.82 2.69 -8.14
C THR A 151 -2.28 3.80 -7.21
N ASP A 152 -1.90 5.03 -7.49
CA ASP A 152 -2.29 6.19 -6.68
C ASP A 152 -3.75 6.60 -6.93
N ARG A 153 -4.19 7.69 -6.28
CA ARG A 153 -5.57 8.22 -6.44
C ARG A 153 -5.83 8.87 -7.80
N ALA A 154 -4.78 9.30 -8.49
CA ALA A 154 -4.85 9.84 -9.84
C ALA A 154 -4.73 8.75 -10.92
N SER A 155 -4.68 7.48 -10.52
CA SER A 155 -4.55 6.30 -11.38
C SER A 155 -3.19 6.14 -12.06
N ASN A 156 -2.12 6.77 -11.54
CA ASN A 156 -0.77 6.48 -12.00
C ASN A 156 -0.28 5.18 -11.36
N ILE A 157 0.41 4.35 -12.15
CA ILE A 157 0.87 3.01 -11.74
C ILE A 157 2.40 3.02 -11.60
N SER A 158 2.90 2.52 -10.47
CA SER A 158 4.33 2.38 -10.22
C SER A 158 4.99 1.25 -11.02
N GLN A 159 6.32 1.25 -11.05
CA GLN A 159 7.06 0.05 -11.48
C GLN A 159 6.80 -1.13 -10.53
N LYS A 160 7.08 -2.35 -10.99
CA LYS A 160 7.01 -3.53 -10.13
C LYS A 160 8.01 -3.44 -8.98
N SER A 161 7.61 -3.96 -7.82
CA SER A 161 8.50 -4.17 -6.67
C SER A 161 9.68 -5.08 -7.02
N ALA A 162 10.67 -5.13 -6.12
CA ALA A 162 11.62 -6.24 -6.10
C ALA A 162 10.89 -7.60 -5.96
N GLU A 163 11.49 -8.65 -6.50
CA GLU A 163 10.95 -10.02 -6.39
C GLU A 163 11.06 -10.52 -4.94
N LEU A 164 9.93 -10.97 -4.40
CA LEU A 164 9.89 -11.80 -3.20
C LEU A 164 9.72 -13.26 -3.61
N ILE A 165 10.73 -14.08 -3.36
CA ILE A 165 10.74 -15.49 -3.77
C ILE A 165 10.37 -16.37 -2.58
N VAL A 166 9.33 -17.18 -2.75
CA VAL A 166 8.90 -18.19 -1.77
C VAL A 166 8.86 -19.55 -2.45
N THR A 167 9.58 -20.52 -1.89
CA THR A 167 9.58 -21.90 -2.35
C THR A 167 8.54 -22.69 -1.55
N LEU A 168 7.51 -23.17 -2.23
CA LEU A 168 6.56 -24.12 -1.66
C LEU A 168 7.16 -25.52 -1.76
N ASP A 169 7.35 -26.19 -0.63
CA ASP A 169 7.82 -27.56 -0.60
C ASP A 169 6.99 -28.36 0.40
N LYS A 170 6.18 -29.28 -0.11
CA LYS A 170 5.29 -30.15 0.66
C LYS A 170 5.84 -31.55 0.85
N LYS A 171 7.03 -31.85 0.31
CA LYS A 171 7.56 -33.20 0.29
C LYS A 171 8.46 -33.40 1.52
N PRO A 172 8.22 -34.44 2.32
CA PRO A 172 9.18 -34.84 3.34
C PRO A 172 10.57 -35.11 2.75
N PRO A 173 11.65 -34.82 3.50
CA PRO A 173 12.99 -35.13 3.04
C PRO A 173 13.18 -36.64 2.91
N THR A 174 14.14 -37.03 2.06
CA THR A 174 14.62 -38.43 2.05
C THR A 174 15.31 -38.76 3.38
N LEU A 175 15.15 -39.98 3.88
CA LEU A 175 15.84 -40.44 5.09
C LEU A 175 16.09 -41.95 4.99
N THR A 176 17.36 -42.32 5.12
CA THR A 176 17.83 -43.71 5.14
C THR A 176 18.78 -43.91 6.31
N ILE A 177 18.61 -45.00 7.05
CA ILE A 177 19.51 -45.39 8.13
C ILE A 177 20.41 -46.51 7.60
N THR A 178 21.72 -46.26 7.58
CA THR A 178 22.70 -47.27 7.14
C THR A 178 23.22 -48.10 8.29
N LYS A 179 23.27 -47.52 9.51
CA LYS A 179 23.62 -48.21 10.75
C LYS A 179 22.86 -47.59 11.94
N PRO A 180 22.45 -48.39 12.93
CA PRO A 180 22.34 -49.86 12.88
C PRO A 180 21.22 -50.32 11.93
N LYS A 181 21.15 -51.62 11.65
CA LYS A 181 19.98 -52.21 10.98
C LYS A 181 18.86 -52.45 12.00
N ASP A 182 17.62 -52.40 11.56
CA ASP A 182 16.48 -52.77 12.39
C ASP A 182 16.59 -54.24 12.82
N GLY A 183 16.32 -54.51 14.11
CA GLY A 183 16.49 -55.81 14.75
C GLY A 183 17.94 -56.23 15.02
N GLN A 184 18.93 -55.35 14.84
CA GLN A 184 20.33 -55.70 15.08
C GLN A 184 20.59 -55.97 16.57
N ALA A 185 21.34 -57.03 16.86
CA ALA A 185 21.82 -57.32 18.21
C ALA A 185 23.28 -56.90 18.39
N PHE A 186 23.60 -56.34 19.55
CA PHE A 186 24.93 -55.95 19.99
C PHE A 186 25.27 -56.66 21.30
N SER A 187 26.53 -57.03 21.49
CA SER A 187 26.98 -57.61 22.76
C SER A 187 28.40 -57.24 23.15
N GLY A 188 28.71 -57.34 24.44
CA GLY A 188 30.02 -57.06 25.01
C GLY A 188 30.08 -55.70 25.70
N THR A 189 31.28 -55.21 25.99
CA THR A 189 31.46 -54.03 26.86
C THR A 189 31.26 -52.67 26.17
N ASP A 190 31.08 -52.64 24.85
CA ASP A 190 30.85 -51.39 24.12
C ASP A 190 29.38 -50.98 24.20
N THR A 191 29.12 -49.90 24.93
CA THR A 191 27.78 -49.35 25.13
C THR A 191 27.42 -48.29 24.10
N GLN A 192 28.25 -48.03 23.08
CA GLN A 192 27.96 -47.00 22.09
C GLN A 192 27.20 -47.57 20.90
N ILE A 193 26.07 -46.94 20.57
CA ILE A 193 25.32 -47.22 19.34
C ILE A 193 25.60 -46.07 18.37
N HIS A 194 26.34 -46.35 17.32
CA HIS A 194 26.56 -45.41 16.22
C HIS A 194 25.38 -45.45 15.25
N VAL A 195 24.65 -44.35 15.18
CA VAL A 195 23.57 -44.14 14.23
C VAL A 195 24.11 -43.33 13.06
N GLU A 196 24.17 -43.96 11.89
CA GLU A 196 24.64 -43.36 10.65
C GLU A 196 23.56 -43.49 9.58
N GLY A 197 23.44 -42.48 8.74
CA GLY A 197 22.51 -42.52 7.62
C GLY A 197 22.73 -41.40 6.64
N LYS A 198 21.80 -41.33 5.68
CA LYS A 198 21.77 -40.27 4.67
C LYS A 198 20.37 -39.68 4.56
N THR A 199 20.34 -38.37 4.45
CA THR A 199 19.14 -37.58 4.21
C THR A 199 19.39 -36.58 3.07
N GLU A 200 18.40 -35.75 2.77
CA GLU A 200 18.56 -34.66 1.82
C GLU A 200 19.50 -33.57 2.38
N ALA A 201 20.28 -32.92 1.50
CA ALA A 201 21.23 -31.89 1.89
C ALA A 201 20.54 -30.66 2.51
N GLY A 202 21.10 -30.13 3.60
CA GLY A 202 20.56 -28.96 4.29
C GLY A 202 19.32 -29.25 5.16
N THR A 203 18.99 -30.52 5.38
CA THR A 203 18.05 -30.95 6.42
C THR A 203 18.72 -30.97 7.79
N THR A 204 17.91 -30.92 8.83
CA THR A 204 18.34 -31.20 10.20
C THR A 204 17.90 -32.60 10.59
N VAL A 205 18.71 -33.29 11.42
CA VAL A 205 18.38 -34.64 11.90
C VAL A 205 18.44 -34.67 13.42
N LYS A 206 17.45 -35.32 14.05
CA LYS A 206 17.44 -35.68 15.46
C LYS A 206 17.42 -37.19 15.62
N VAL A 207 18.23 -37.72 16.53
CA VAL A 207 18.27 -39.13 16.92
C VAL A 207 17.93 -39.20 18.42
N ASN A 208 16.78 -39.79 18.77
CA ASN A 208 16.22 -39.79 20.13
C ASN A 208 16.26 -38.37 20.77
N GLU A 209 15.72 -37.38 20.06
CA GLU A 209 15.72 -35.95 20.43
C GLU A 209 17.08 -35.24 20.45
N ILE A 210 18.19 -35.96 20.28
CA ILE A 210 19.53 -35.38 20.21
C ILE A 210 19.82 -34.95 18.77
N GLN A 211 20.20 -33.69 18.56
CA GLN A 211 20.57 -33.19 17.24
C GLN A 211 21.84 -33.90 16.72
N ALA A 212 21.72 -34.53 15.56
CA ALA A 212 22.84 -35.16 14.87
C ALA A 212 23.60 -34.14 14.01
N THR A 213 24.90 -34.39 13.82
CA THR A 213 25.69 -33.63 12.85
C THR A 213 25.33 -34.10 11.45
N VAL A 214 24.91 -33.18 10.57
CA VAL A 214 24.61 -33.44 9.17
C VAL A 214 25.66 -32.73 8.30
N LEU A 215 26.34 -33.49 7.45
CA LEU A 215 27.33 -32.99 6.50
C LEU A 215 26.66 -32.38 5.27
N ALA A 216 27.44 -31.65 4.46
CA ALA A 216 26.93 -30.95 3.27
C ALA A 216 26.29 -31.89 2.22
N ASP A 217 26.72 -33.15 2.18
CA ASP A 217 26.19 -34.20 1.29
C ASP A 217 24.99 -34.97 1.86
N GLY A 218 24.51 -34.56 3.04
CA GLY A 218 23.37 -35.17 3.74
C GLY A 218 23.72 -36.42 4.55
N ILE A 219 24.99 -36.80 4.67
CA ILE A 219 25.41 -37.85 5.61
C ILE A 219 25.28 -37.32 7.03
N PHE A 220 24.63 -38.08 7.91
CA PHE A 220 24.54 -37.74 9.31
C PHE A 220 25.09 -38.84 10.21
N LYS A 221 25.60 -38.42 11.37
CA LYS A 221 26.08 -39.31 12.42
C LYS A 221 25.59 -38.85 13.80
N SER A 222 25.25 -39.81 14.63
CA SER A 222 24.97 -39.62 16.05
C SER A 222 25.42 -40.84 16.85
N THR A 223 25.66 -40.65 18.14
CA THR A 223 26.01 -41.73 19.05
C THR A 223 25.03 -41.73 20.21
N LEU A 224 24.48 -42.90 20.52
CA LEU A 224 23.64 -43.13 21.68
C LEU A 224 24.35 -44.06 22.67
N VAL A 225 23.91 -44.02 23.93
CA VAL A 225 24.33 -45.01 24.94
C VAL A 225 23.27 -46.10 25.00
N ALA A 226 23.70 -47.35 24.82
CA ALA A 226 22.87 -48.54 24.90
C ALA A 226 22.43 -48.78 26.34
N LYS A 227 21.18 -49.23 26.48
CA LYS A 227 20.62 -49.81 27.68
C LYS A 227 20.57 -51.32 27.50
N GLU A 228 20.77 -52.08 28.57
CA GLU A 228 20.58 -53.53 28.51
C GLU A 228 19.17 -53.87 28.02
N GLY A 229 19.09 -54.86 27.12
CA GLY A 229 17.85 -55.25 26.46
C GLY A 229 17.52 -54.40 25.23
N ASP A 230 16.24 -54.15 25.01
CA ASP A 230 15.77 -53.48 23.80
C ASP A 230 15.95 -51.96 23.86
N ASN A 231 16.54 -51.40 22.79
CA ASN A 231 16.75 -49.99 22.59
C ASN A 231 15.94 -49.53 21.38
N LYS A 232 14.97 -48.65 21.63
CA LYS A 232 14.25 -47.96 20.56
C LYS A 232 15.03 -46.72 20.11
N ILE A 233 15.25 -46.62 18.81
CA ILE A 233 15.93 -45.48 18.18
C ILE A 233 14.93 -44.82 17.23
N THR A 234 14.72 -43.53 17.44
CA THR A 234 13.86 -42.66 16.63
C THR A 234 14.74 -41.67 15.91
N VAL A 235 14.68 -41.65 14.57
CA VAL A 235 15.39 -40.69 13.74
C VAL A 235 14.37 -39.83 13.01
N VAL A 236 14.45 -38.51 13.20
CA VAL A 236 13.59 -37.52 12.54
C VAL A 236 14.47 -36.60 11.70
N ALA A 237 14.21 -36.54 10.40
CA ALA A 237 14.81 -35.56 9.50
C ALA A 237 13.78 -34.47 9.17
N THR A 238 14.18 -33.21 9.27
CA THR A 238 13.33 -32.03 8.99
C THR A 238 14.01 -31.14 7.96
N ASP A 239 13.32 -30.83 6.86
CA ASP A 239 13.83 -29.96 5.79
C ASP A 239 13.68 -28.45 6.10
N LYS A 240 14.04 -27.60 5.13
CA LYS A 240 13.97 -26.14 5.25
C LYS A 240 12.54 -25.58 5.27
N ALA A 241 11.58 -26.29 4.67
CA ALA A 241 10.16 -25.95 4.68
C ALA A 241 9.44 -26.48 5.94
N GLY A 242 10.14 -27.28 6.75
CA GLY A 242 9.64 -27.92 7.95
C GLY A 242 8.86 -29.21 7.69
N ASN A 243 9.01 -29.87 6.54
CA ASN A 243 8.48 -31.22 6.37
C ASN A 243 9.37 -32.22 7.09
N GLU A 244 8.76 -33.28 7.62
CA GLU A 244 9.44 -34.25 8.46
C GLU A 244 9.31 -35.67 7.92
N LYS A 245 10.40 -36.43 8.04
CA LYS A 245 10.41 -37.88 7.86
C LYS A 245 10.92 -38.53 9.14
N LYS A 246 10.12 -39.44 9.68
CA LYS A 246 10.46 -40.24 10.87
C LYS A 246 10.74 -41.69 10.48
N VAL A 247 11.81 -42.26 11.05
CA VAL A 247 12.14 -43.69 11.01
C VAL A 247 12.36 -44.16 12.44
N GLU A 248 11.80 -45.32 12.78
CA GLU A 248 12.02 -45.98 14.06
C GLU A 248 12.66 -47.35 13.81
N LEU A 249 13.58 -47.73 14.69
CA LEU A 249 14.25 -49.02 14.66
C LEU A 249 14.48 -49.52 16.09
N SER A 250 14.49 -50.83 16.24
CA SER A 250 14.74 -51.51 17.51
C SER A 250 16.01 -52.32 17.40
N ILE A 251 16.86 -52.25 18.44
CA ILE A 251 18.06 -53.07 18.55
C ILE A 251 18.11 -53.68 19.95
N THR A 252 18.81 -54.79 20.12
CA THR A 252 18.98 -55.42 21.44
C THR A 252 20.45 -55.36 21.84
N TYR A 253 20.73 -54.99 23.09
CA TYR A 253 22.08 -54.94 23.64
C TYR A 253 22.21 -55.86 24.86
N SER A 254 23.25 -56.71 24.87
CA SER A 254 23.59 -57.59 25.99
C SER A 254 25.06 -57.33 26.41
N PRO A 255 25.34 -56.83 27.61
CA PRO A 255 26.71 -56.55 28.06
C PRO A 255 27.62 -57.80 28.07
#